data_AF-A0ABD1HJQ5-F1
#
_entry.id   AF-A0ABD1HJQ5-F1
#
_cell.length_a   1.000
_cell.length_b   1.000
_cell.length_c   1.000
_cell.angle_alpha   90.00
_cell.angle_beta   90.00
_cell.angle_gamma   90.00
#
_symmetry.space_group_name_H-M   'P 1'
#
loop_
_entity.id
_entity.type
_entity.pdbx_description
1 polymer ?
#
loop_
_entity_poly.entity_id
_entity_poly.type
_entity_poly.pdbx_seq_one_letter_code
_entity_poly.pdbx_strand_id
1 'polypeptide(L)'
;MCDHQNRLSMPCSQVDEGALTAAEVKTLRQKKWVAAEVVDPQGRRYGVNLRRTMAGTKSCSYAIGKPWNDIKKDNGFKQGMKLEVWALRGKSGKLFFHLTSLP
;
A
#
# COMPACT_ATOMS: atom_id res chain seq x y z
N MET A 1 11.94 -1.83 -18.48
CA MET A 1 10.96 -2.61 -17.69
C MET A 1 9.68 -1.78 -17.58
N CYS A 2 8.53 -2.35 -17.92
CA CYS A 2 7.28 -1.63 -18.17
C CYS A 2 6.72 -0.90 -16.92
N ASP A 3 6.69 0.43 -16.95
CA ASP A 3 6.17 1.32 -15.90
C ASP A 3 4.63 1.49 -15.95
N HIS A 4 3.93 0.40 -16.33
CA HIS A 4 2.47 0.36 -16.49
C HIS A 4 1.74 -0.19 -15.24
N GLN A 5 2.46 -0.43 -14.14
CA GLN A 5 1.85 -0.99 -12.94
C GLN A 5 1.14 0.09 -12.13
N ASN A 6 -0.19 0.10 -12.17
CA ASN A 6 -1.05 0.97 -11.36
C ASN A 6 -1.15 0.47 -9.89
N ARG A 7 0.00 0.13 -9.31
CA ARG A 7 0.11 -0.36 -7.93
C ARG A 7 1.51 -0.14 -7.35
N LEU A 8 1.58 0.12 -6.05
CA LEU A 8 2.80 -0.01 -5.26
C LEU A 8 2.85 -1.43 -4.70
N SER A 9 3.88 -2.21 -5.02
CA SER A 9 4.06 -3.56 -4.46
C SER A 9 5.14 -3.56 -3.37
N MET A 10 4.82 -4.17 -2.23
CA MET A 10 5.68 -4.28 -1.06
C MET A 10 5.85 -5.76 -0.70
N PRO A 11 7.08 -6.29 -0.60
CA PRO A 11 7.33 -7.64 -0.11
C PRO A 11 6.75 -7.84 1.30
N CYS A 12 6.15 -9.00 1.57
CA CYS A 12 5.63 -9.29 2.92
C CYS A 12 6.71 -9.21 4.01
N SER A 13 7.97 -9.48 3.70
CA SER A 13 9.08 -9.35 4.65
C SER A 13 9.35 -7.91 5.10
N GLN A 14 8.84 -6.91 4.39
CA GLN A 14 8.97 -5.49 4.72
C GLN A 14 7.67 -4.90 5.30
N VAL A 15 6.60 -5.68 5.39
CA VAL A 15 5.30 -5.22 5.89
C VAL A 15 5.09 -5.74 7.29
N ASP A 16 5.02 -4.84 8.26
CA ASP A 16 4.54 -5.15 9.60
C ASP A 16 2.99 -5.20 9.60
N GLU A 17 2.44 -6.38 9.88
CA GLU A 17 1.00 -6.60 9.97
C GLU A 17 0.39 -6.09 11.28
N GLY A 18 1.19 -5.56 12.23
CA GLY A 18 0.70 -5.08 13.53
C GLY A 18 -0.34 -3.96 13.46
N ALA A 19 -0.32 -3.17 12.37
CA ALA A 19 -1.34 -2.16 12.12
C ALA A 19 -2.66 -2.73 11.60
N LEU A 20 -2.68 -3.98 11.09
CA LEU A 20 -3.85 -4.66 10.53
C LEU A 20 -4.65 -5.40 11.61
N THR A 21 -5.97 -5.39 11.48
CA THR A 21 -6.84 -6.22 12.32
C THR A 21 -6.85 -7.67 11.85
N ALA A 22 -7.17 -8.61 12.74
CA ALA A 22 -7.30 -10.02 12.39
C ALA A 22 -8.31 -10.28 11.25
N ALA A 23 -9.38 -9.49 11.18
CA ALA A 23 -10.38 -9.57 10.12
C ALA A 23 -9.82 -9.12 8.75
N GLU A 24 -9.03 -8.05 8.73
CA GLU A 24 -8.37 -7.57 7.51
C GLU A 24 -7.30 -8.56 7.04
N VAL A 25 -6.48 -9.10 7.96
CA VAL A 25 -5.50 -10.14 7.64
C VAL A 25 -6.18 -11.37 7.04
N LYS A 26 -7.29 -11.82 7.62
CA LYS A 26 -8.09 -12.92 7.07
C LYS A 26 -8.62 -12.60 5.67
N THR A 27 -9.13 -11.38 5.46
CA THR A 27 -9.64 -10.90 4.17
C THR A 27 -8.54 -10.88 3.10
N LEU A 28 -7.36 -10.37 3.45
CA LEU A 28 -6.19 -10.30 2.57
C LEU A 28 -5.66 -11.70 2.24
N ARG A 29 -5.63 -12.62 3.22
CA ARG A 29 -5.26 -14.03 2.99
C ARG A 29 -6.25 -14.76 2.07
N GLN A 30 -7.52 -14.38 2.09
CA GLN A 30 -8.55 -14.85 1.15
C GLN A 30 -8.46 -14.20 -0.25
N LYS A 31 -7.37 -13.48 -0.56
CA LYS A 31 -7.15 -12.76 -1.83
C LYS A 31 -8.18 -11.67 -2.13
N LYS A 32 -8.93 -11.22 -1.12
CA LYS A 32 -9.85 -10.07 -1.21
C LYS A 32 -9.09 -8.77 -0.95
N TRP A 33 -9.75 -7.65 -1.22
CA TRP A 33 -9.23 -6.31 -0.96
C TRP A 33 -9.74 -5.77 0.37
N VAL A 34 -8.90 -4.93 1.00
CA VAL A 34 -9.26 -4.10 2.14
C VAL A 34 -9.23 -2.65 1.68
N ALA A 35 -10.30 -1.90 1.96
CA ALA A 35 -10.33 -0.47 1.67
C ALA A 35 -9.46 0.27 2.68
N ALA A 36 -8.62 1.18 2.19
CA ALA A 36 -7.75 2.00 3.00
C ALA A 36 -7.64 3.41 2.40
N GLU A 37 -6.96 4.30 3.08
CA GLU A 37 -6.57 5.60 2.54
C GLU A 37 -5.06 5.68 2.44
N VAL A 38 -4.56 6.45 1.48
CA VAL A 38 -3.17 6.89 1.42
C VAL A 38 -3.17 8.40 1.61
N VAL A 39 -2.32 8.86 2.52
CA VAL A 39 -1.96 10.26 2.69
C VAL A 39 -0.59 10.43 2.06
N ASP A 40 -0.49 11.29 1.05
CA ASP A 40 0.77 11.57 0.38
C ASP A 40 1.62 12.60 1.15
N PRO A 41 2.88 12.85 0.75
CA PRO A 41 3.74 13.84 1.40
C PRO A 41 3.20 15.28 1.39
N GLN A 42 2.28 15.60 0.47
CA GLN A 42 1.63 16.91 0.37
C GLN A 42 0.34 16.98 1.22
N GLY A 43 -0.01 15.90 1.94
CA GLY A 43 -1.19 15.80 2.78
C GLY A 43 -2.48 15.46 2.02
N ARG A 44 -2.41 15.18 0.72
CA ARG A 44 -3.58 14.78 -0.08
C ARG A 44 -3.97 13.34 0.26
N ARG A 45 -5.28 13.10 0.29
CA ARG A 45 -5.85 11.81 0.67
C ARG A 45 -6.45 11.11 -0.53
N TYR A 46 -6.09 9.84 -0.69
CA TYR A 46 -6.53 8.99 -1.79
C TYR A 46 -7.17 7.72 -1.22
N GLY A 47 -8.41 7.44 -1.61
CA GLY A 47 -9.03 6.15 -1.31
C GLY A 47 -8.35 5.05 -2.13
N VAL A 48 -7.77 4.07 -1.47
CA VAL A 48 -7.03 2.97 -2.11
C VAL A 48 -7.55 1.61 -1.67
N ASN A 49 -7.12 0.58 -2.40
CA ASN A 49 -7.31 -0.80 -1.99
C ASN A 49 -5.97 -1.47 -1.67
N LEU A 50 -5.90 -2.10 -0.50
CA LEU A 50 -4.83 -3.01 -0.13
C LEU A 50 -5.19 -4.42 -0.56
N ARG A 51 -4.25 -5.11 -1.21
CA ARG A 51 -4.39 -6.53 -1.58
C ARG A 51 -3.14 -7.29 -1.21
N ARG A 52 -3.29 -8.51 -0.70
CA ARG A 52 -2.19 -9.48 -0.58
C ARG A 52 -2.21 -10.44 -1.77
N THR A 53 -1.06 -10.63 -2.39
CA THR A 53 -0.86 -11.53 -3.52
C THR A 53 0.22 -12.55 -3.16
N MET A 54 0.04 -13.78 -3.61
CA MET A 54 1.05 -14.84 -3.53
C MET A 54 1.66 -15.02 -4.91
N ALA A 55 2.99 -15.02 -5.00
CA ALA A 55 3.75 -15.46 -6.17
C ALA A 55 4.28 -16.87 -5.87
N GLY A 56 3.59 -17.87 -6.42
CA GLY A 56 3.85 -19.28 -6.10
C GLY A 56 3.46 -19.64 -4.67
N THR A 57 4.17 -20.60 -4.08
CA THR A 57 3.87 -21.13 -2.74
C THR A 57 4.61 -20.43 -1.61
N LYS A 58 5.70 -19.71 -1.89
CA LYS A 58 6.63 -19.19 -0.87
C LYS A 58 6.73 -17.66 -0.81
N SER A 59 6.41 -16.96 -1.90
CA SER A 59 6.58 -15.51 -1.95
C SER A 59 5.24 -14.81 -1.84
N CYS A 60 5.15 -13.81 -0.97
CA CYS A 60 3.97 -12.95 -0.88
C CYS A 60 4.33 -11.46 -0.94
N SER A 61 3.40 -10.67 -1.48
CA SER A 61 3.52 -9.23 -1.58
C SER A 61 2.19 -8.56 -1.24
N TYR A 62 2.25 -7.45 -0.54
CA TYR A 62 1.15 -6.50 -0.44
C TYR A 62 1.18 -5.53 -1.60
N ALA A 63 0.03 -5.09 -2.06
CA ALA A 63 -0.09 -4.11 -3.11
C ALA A 63 -1.13 -3.05 -2.74
N ILE A 64 -0.73 -1.78 -2.81
CA ILE A 64 -1.64 -0.64 -2.80
C ILE A 64 -2.02 -0.40 -4.27
N GLY A 65 -3.30 -0.58 -4.59
CA GLY A 65 -3.82 -0.48 -5.94
C GLY A 65 -4.28 0.94 -6.31
N LYS A 66 -5.37 1.02 -7.08
CA LYS A 66 -5.87 2.30 -7.63
C LYS A 66 -6.22 3.27 -6.49
N PRO A 67 -5.93 4.59 -6.62
CA PRO A 67 -5.35 5.28 -7.79
C PRO A 67 -3.82 5.48 -7.72
N TRP A 68 -3.01 4.43 -7.52
CA TRP A 68 -1.55 4.58 -7.39
C TRP A 68 -0.85 5.39 -8.49
N ASN A 69 -1.25 5.26 -9.76
CA ASN A 69 -0.65 6.04 -10.84
C ASN A 69 -0.87 7.55 -10.68
N ASP A 70 -2.02 7.96 -10.17
CA ASP A 70 -2.32 9.37 -9.92
C ASP A 70 -1.48 9.87 -8.74
N ILE A 71 -1.39 9.07 -7.67
CA ILE A 71 -0.50 9.35 -6.53
C ILE A 71 0.97 9.52 -6.99
N LYS A 72 1.44 8.61 -7.87
CA LYS A 72 2.79 8.66 -8.46
C LYS A 72 3.00 9.95 -9.25
N LYS A 73 2.06 10.29 -10.12
CA LYS A 73 2.11 11.49 -10.97
C LYS A 73 2.09 12.76 -10.13
N ASP A 74 1.16 12.85 -9.18
CA ASP A 74 0.91 14.01 -8.35
C ASP A 74 2.07 14.33 -7.39
N ASN A 75 2.89 13.33 -7.06
CA ASN A 75 4.07 13.48 -6.19
C ASN A 75 5.40 13.40 -6.95
N GLY A 76 5.36 13.24 -8.27
CA GLY A 76 6.57 13.15 -9.10
C GLY A 76 7.46 11.93 -8.78
N PHE A 77 6.88 10.86 -8.22
CA PHE A 77 7.65 9.65 -7.88
C PHE A 77 8.14 8.95 -9.15
N LYS A 78 9.43 8.59 -9.15
CA LYS A 78 10.12 7.95 -10.28
C LYS A 78 10.73 6.62 -9.86
N GLN A 79 11.00 5.77 -10.85
CA GLN A 79 11.78 4.55 -10.63
C GLN A 79 13.13 4.90 -9.99
N GLY A 80 13.52 4.12 -8.98
CA GLY A 80 14.77 4.33 -8.23
C GLY A 80 14.61 5.18 -6.96
N MET A 81 13.50 5.90 -6.81
CA MET A 81 13.20 6.59 -5.55
C MET A 81 12.84 5.59 -4.46
N LYS A 82 13.28 5.90 -3.23
CA LYS A 82 12.91 5.16 -2.03
C LYS A 82 11.73 5.85 -1.35
N LEU A 83 10.70 5.07 -1.07
CA LEU A 83 9.51 5.51 -0.35
C LEU A 83 9.39 4.73 0.95
N GLU A 84 9.05 5.42 2.02
CA GLU A 84 8.57 4.81 3.24
C GLU A 84 7.04 4.84 3.26
N VAL A 85 6.46 3.75 3.74
CA VAL A 85 5.00 3.57 3.83
C VAL A 85 4.66 3.18 5.26
N TRP A 86 4.02 4.09 5.98
CA TRP A 86 3.61 3.88 7.36
C TRP A 86 2.16 3.42 7.41
N ALA A 87 1.93 2.20 7.89
CA ALA A 87 0.57 1.72 8.15
C ALA A 87 0.09 2.22 9.51
N LEU A 88 -1.03 2.93 9.51
CA LEU A 88 -1.57 3.61 10.69
C LEU A 88 -3.06 3.34 10.83
N ARG A 89 -3.55 3.40 12.07
CA ARG A 89 -4.95 3.21 12.41
C ARG A 89 -5.52 4.52 12.92
N GLY A 90 -6.53 5.05 12.21
CA GLY A 90 -7.18 6.30 12.60
C GLY A 90 -8.07 6.11 13.82
N LYS A 91 -8.48 7.21 14.46
CA LYS A 91 -9.42 7.18 15.61
C LYS A 91 -10.75 6.49 15.29
N SER A 92 -11.17 6.47 14.03
CA SER A 92 -12.35 5.77 13.55
C SER A 92 -12.14 4.26 13.30
N GLY A 93 -10.95 3.72 13.58
CA GLY A 93 -10.60 2.33 13.27
C GLY A 93 -10.28 2.08 11.79
N LYS A 94 -10.28 3.11 10.95
CA LYS A 94 -9.94 3.00 9.53
C LYS A 94 -8.43 2.86 9.33
N LEU A 95 -8.03 1.91 8.48
CA LEU A 95 -6.65 1.75 8.02
C LEU A 95 -6.30 2.90 7.06
N PHE A 96 -5.16 3.55 7.30
CA PHE A 96 -4.57 4.46 6.34
C PHE A 96 -3.05 4.29 6.28
N PHE A 97 -2.47 4.71 5.17
CA PHE A 97 -1.06 4.68 4.89
C PHE A 97 -0.55 6.10 4.77
N HIS A 98 0.58 6.41 5.38
CA HIS A 98 1.27 7.68 5.17
C HIS A 98 2.51 7.44 4.32
N LEU A 99 2.66 8.19 3.23
CA LEU A 99 3.81 8.11 2.33
C LEU A 99 4.80 9.21 2.67
N THR A 100 6.08 8.84 2.74
CA THR A 100 7.20 9.79 2.80
C THR A 100 8.24 9.39 1.77
N SER A 101 8.75 10.36 1.03
CA SER A 101 9.92 10.16 0.18
C SER A 101 11.18 10.31 1.01
N LEU A 102 12.09 9.35 0.90
CA LEU A 102 13.43 9.49 1.47
C LEU A 102 14.33 10.31 0.53
N PRO A 103 15.28 11.09 1.08
CA PRO A 103 16.29 11.80 0.28
C PRO A 103 17.20 10.85 -0.50
#